data_AF-L1JWR1-F1
#
_entry.id   AF-L1JWR1-F1
#
_cell.length_a   1.000
_cell.length_b   1.000
_cell.length_c   1.000
_cell.angle_alpha   90.00
_cell.angle_beta   90.00
_cell.angle_gamma   90.00
#
_symmetry.space_group_name_H-M   'P 1'
#
loop_
_entity.id
_entity.type
_entity.pdbx_description
1 polymer ?
#
loop_
_entity_poly.entity_id
_entity_poly.type
_entity_poly.pdbx_seq_one_letter_code
_entity_poly.pdbx_strand_id
1 'polypeptide(L)'
;MVRVRDELDTSYHQLVMPPLTKDSPTWTRQFRSCQGALKLDEDTKERVIRDCDKAFNLECGSTFWLGASDKPRCSLEKMAQQIFMHFTQQVEFDASRSGVEWWVQMRLGGDGEAEPGVMGEDITLHWDKDEELVNTIGTHMTPYVGTVTYLTNYGAPTVVLNKAAPKQAEDVEGCYGSSRHLDAGKSIAFDGRLLHGALTGFIQPEMWQRRVTFLANVWLDHRPLQVNRFPQELLHRFAVSMDEIEFDLSAEEEILSVSIQDRATMGPWPSSDGGSQDTSTLSSRFRVDGRHHHVQVRYSCAEGFDACNFSGEKFENGF
;
A
#
# COMPACT_ATOMS: atom_id res chain seq x y z
N MET A 1 -3.25 -7.04 31.82
CA MET A 1 -4.10 -6.50 30.75
C MET A 1 -4.52 -5.06 31.02
N VAL A 2 -5.20 -4.72 32.13
CA VAL A 2 -5.66 -3.34 32.39
C VAL A 2 -4.52 -2.30 32.44
N ARG A 3 -3.42 -2.57 33.16
CA ARG A 3 -2.27 -1.64 33.23
C ARG A 3 -1.54 -1.38 31.89
N VAL A 4 -1.54 -2.36 30.99
CA VAL A 4 -0.86 -2.23 29.68
C VAL A 4 -1.69 -1.33 28.75
N ARG A 5 -3.02 -1.39 28.85
CA ARG A 5 -3.91 -0.45 28.15
C ARG A 5 -3.69 0.98 28.63
N ASP A 6 -3.64 1.23 29.94
CA ASP A 6 -3.51 2.60 30.47
C ASP A 6 -2.16 3.29 30.11
N GLU A 7 -1.06 2.53 30.04
CA GLU A 7 0.26 3.05 29.63
C GLU A 7 0.40 3.27 28.11
N LEU A 8 -0.28 2.44 27.28
CA LEU A 8 -0.36 2.64 25.83
C LEU A 8 -1.28 3.82 25.48
N ASP A 9 -2.42 3.97 26.15
CA ASP A 9 -3.43 4.99 25.85
C ASP A 9 -2.88 6.43 26.06
N THR A 10 -2.08 6.64 27.12
CA THR A 10 -1.53 7.97 27.45
C THR A 10 -0.35 8.41 26.59
N SER A 11 0.42 7.49 26.01
CA SER A 11 1.58 7.81 25.16
C SER A 11 1.23 7.98 23.67
N TYR A 12 0.21 7.26 23.20
CA TYR A 12 -0.18 7.27 21.77
C TYR A 12 -1.16 8.38 21.39
N HIS A 13 -1.92 8.94 22.33
CA HIS A 13 -2.75 10.13 22.06
C HIS A 13 -1.94 11.36 21.61
N GLN A 14 -0.63 11.40 21.90
CA GLN A 14 0.27 12.47 21.45
C GLN A 14 0.97 12.15 20.12
N LEU A 15 1.00 10.88 19.71
CA LEU A 15 1.61 10.42 18.46
C LEU A 15 0.59 10.47 17.32
N VAL A 16 -0.04 11.63 17.13
CA VAL A 16 -0.81 11.87 15.91
C VAL A 16 0.16 12.44 14.90
N MET A 17 0.42 11.71 13.80
CA MET A 17 1.13 12.27 12.65
C MET A 17 0.51 13.64 12.34
N PRO A 18 1.29 14.74 12.40
CA PRO A 18 0.74 16.06 12.29
C PRO A 18 -0.06 16.18 10.98
N PRO A 19 -1.22 16.86 11.00
CA PRO A 19 -1.99 17.05 9.78
C PRO A 19 -1.11 17.70 8.72
N LEU A 20 -1.24 17.28 7.46
CA LEU A 20 -0.44 17.86 6.37
C LEU A 20 -0.71 19.35 6.26
N THR A 21 0.23 20.15 6.74
CA THR A 21 0.18 21.61 6.65
C THR A 21 0.78 22.06 5.32
N LYS A 22 0.56 23.31 4.94
CA LYS A 22 1.19 23.88 3.74
C LYS A 22 2.72 23.81 3.78
N ASP A 23 3.28 23.62 4.97
CA ASP A 23 4.70 23.53 5.24
C ASP A 23 5.22 22.07 5.28
N SER A 24 4.33 21.07 5.21
CA SER A 24 4.74 19.67 5.06
C SER A 24 5.51 19.47 3.75
N PRO A 25 6.53 18.59 3.71
CA PRO A 25 7.26 18.30 2.49
C PRO A 25 6.30 17.98 1.34
N THR A 26 6.50 18.60 0.18
CA THR A 26 5.55 18.54 -0.95
C THR A 26 5.24 17.12 -1.41
N TRP A 27 6.15 16.18 -1.19
CA TRP A 27 5.99 14.79 -1.57
C TRP A 27 4.88 14.08 -0.77
N THR A 28 4.60 14.49 0.47
CA THR A 28 3.52 13.92 1.31
C THR A 28 2.11 14.21 0.77
N ARG A 29 2.00 15.04 -0.27
CA ARG A 29 0.73 15.46 -0.90
C ARG A 29 0.63 15.01 -2.36
N GLN A 30 1.53 14.14 -2.80
CA GLN A 30 1.68 13.81 -4.21
C GLN A 30 1.68 12.30 -4.38
N PHE A 31 0.98 11.84 -5.42
CA PHE A 31 1.17 10.51 -5.95
C PHE A 31 2.38 10.57 -6.89
N ARG A 32 3.40 9.78 -6.60
CA ARG A 32 4.64 9.73 -7.39
C ARG A 32 4.72 8.41 -8.12
N SER A 33 5.12 8.48 -9.38
CA SER A 33 5.40 7.33 -10.23
C SER A 33 6.81 7.51 -10.78
N CYS A 34 7.71 6.61 -10.40
CA CYS A 34 9.09 6.59 -10.86
C CYS A 34 9.27 5.40 -11.80
N GLN A 35 9.44 5.69 -13.09
CA GLN A 35 9.73 4.65 -14.08
C GLN A 35 11.21 4.28 -14.00
N GLY A 36 11.50 2.97 -13.92
CA GLY A 36 12.89 2.50 -13.79
C GLY A 36 13.51 2.74 -12.41
N ALA A 37 12.67 2.87 -11.37
CA ALA A 37 13.09 2.93 -9.97
C ALA A 37 13.98 1.74 -9.57
N LEU A 38 13.73 0.58 -10.18
CA LEU A 38 14.51 -0.63 -9.99
C LEU A 38 15.11 -1.03 -11.35
N LYS A 39 16.42 -0.81 -11.49
CA LYS A 39 17.17 -1.12 -12.72
C LYS A 39 17.69 -2.56 -12.63
N LEU A 40 17.03 -3.47 -13.33
CA LEU A 40 17.43 -4.88 -13.38
C LEU A 40 17.49 -5.35 -14.83
N ASP A 41 18.54 -6.09 -15.17
CA ASP A 41 18.48 -6.97 -16.33
C ASP A 41 17.49 -8.12 -16.07
N GLU A 42 17.08 -8.82 -17.12
CA GLU A 42 16.06 -9.87 -17.01
C GLU A 42 16.51 -11.06 -16.13
N ASP A 43 17.79 -11.44 -16.12
CA ASP A 43 18.27 -12.54 -15.25
C ASP A 43 18.21 -12.13 -13.77
N THR A 44 18.68 -10.93 -13.45
CA THR A 44 18.63 -10.40 -12.10
C THR A 44 17.18 -10.23 -11.64
N LYS A 45 16.28 -9.75 -12.51
CA LYS A 45 14.85 -9.67 -12.22
C LYS A 45 14.22 -11.02 -11.91
N GLU A 46 14.52 -12.06 -12.69
CA GLU A 46 14.04 -13.43 -12.40
C GLU A 46 14.58 -13.96 -11.07
N ARG A 47 15.84 -13.65 -10.71
CA ARG A 47 16.41 -14.01 -9.42
C ARG A 47 15.76 -13.24 -8.26
N VAL A 48 15.48 -11.95 -8.43
CA VAL A 48 14.74 -11.12 -7.45
C VAL A 48 13.32 -11.65 -7.25
N ILE A 49 12.61 -12.02 -8.33
CA ILE A 49 11.28 -12.62 -8.24
C ILE A 49 11.33 -13.96 -7.48
N ARG A 50 12.37 -14.77 -7.68
CA ARG A 50 12.59 -16.01 -6.92
C ARG A 50 12.87 -15.76 -5.43
N ASP A 51 13.59 -14.69 -5.10
CA ASP A 51 13.82 -14.32 -3.70
C ASP A 51 12.55 -13.76 -3.05
N CYS A 52 11.75 -13.01 -3.81
CA CYS A 52 10.42 -12.59 -3.40
C CYS A 52 9.49 -13.77 -3.13
N ASP A 53 9.52 -14.80 -4.01
CA ASP A 53 8.78 -16.04 -3.84
C ASP A 53 9.12 -16.76 -2.53
N LYS A 54 10.42 -16.85 -2.21
CA LYS A 54 10.88 -17.44 -0.94
C LYS A 54 10.41 -16.62 0.26
N ALA A 55 10.57 -15.29 0.20
CA ALA A 55 10.14 -14.42 1.30
C ALA A 55 8.63 -14.55 1.54
N PHE A 56 7.84 -14.61 0.46
CA PHE A 56 6.39 -14.78 0.53
C PHE A 56 5.99 -16.16 1.07
N ASN A 57 6.58 -17.24 0.54
CA ASN A 57 6.15 -18.61 0.86
C ASN A 57 6.68 -19.13 2.20
N LEU A 58 7.87 -18.71 2.64
CA LEU A 58 8.44 -19.18 3.91
C LEU A 58 7.75 -18.56 5.12
N GLU A 59 7.21 -17.36 4.97
CA GLU A 59 6.64 -16.55 6.05
C GLU A 59 5.23 -16.05 5.67
N CYS A 60 4.50 -16.85 4.88
CA CYS A 60 3.15 -16.62 4.31
C CYS A 60 2.42 -15.37 4.83
N GLY A 61 2.54 -14.26 4.10
CA GLY A 61 1.80 -13.03 4.38
C GLY A 61 2.35 -12.16 5.52
N SER A 62 3.51 -12.48 6.09
CA SER A 62 4.17 -11.65 7.10
C SER A 62 4.83 -10.41 6.48
N THR A 63 4.94 -9.36 7.29
CA THR A 63 5.74 -8.18 6.99
C THR A 63 7.01 -8.16 7.84
N PHE A 64 8.03 -7.45 7.37
CA PHE A 64 9.35 -7.45 8.00
C PHE A 64 9.84 -6.04 8.31
N TRP A 65 10.48 -5.88 9.45
CA TRP A 65 11.01 -4.60 9.90
C TRP A 65 12.50 -4.44 9.56
N LEU A 66 12.89 -3.25 9.14
CA LEU A 66 14.27 -2.78 9.07
C LEU A 66 14.35 -1.42 9.75
N GLY A 67 15.05 -1.33 10.89
CA GLY A 67 15.19 -0.07 11.62
C GLY A 67 16.06 0.94 10.87
N ALA A 68 15.83 2.23 11.10
CA ALA A 68 16.52 3.33 10.41
C ALA A 68 18.06 3.28 10.56
N SER A 69 18.55 2.79 11.70
CA SER A 69 19.99 2.65 11.98
C SER A 69 20.55 1.27 11.66
N ASP A 70 19.71 0.32 11.25
CA ASP A 70 20.17 -1.03 11.00
C ASP A 70 20.84 -1.16 9.61
N LYS A 71 21.73 -2.15 9.48
CA LYS A 71 22.31 -2.53 8.19
C LYS A 71 21.46 -3.59 7.48
N PRO A 72 21.31 -3.53 6.15
CA PRO A 72 20.66 -4.57 5.38
C PRO A 72 21.54 -5.82 5.38
N ARG A 73 20.89 -6.99 5.35
CA ARG A 73 21.52 -8.32 5.36
C ARG A 73 21.26 -9.10 4.09
N CYS A 74 20.29 -8.66 3.30
CA CYS A 74 19.96 -9.19 1.98
C CYS A 74 19.57 -8.07 1.03
N SER A 75 19.44 -8.44 -0.24
CA SER A 75 19.06 -7.55 -1.34
C SER A 75 17.68 -6.89 -1.13
N LEU A 76 16.70 -7.62 -0.60
CA LEU A 76 15.36 -7.09 -0.27
C LEU A 76 15.40 -6.06 0.87
N GLU A 77 16.19 -6.30 1.92
CA GLU A 77 16.41 -5.29 2.98
C GLU A 77 17.14 -4.06 2.43
N LYS A 78 18.08 -4.24 1.49
CA LYS A 78 18.75 -3.12 0.83
C LYS A 78 17.74 -2.27 0.04
N MET A 79 16.82 -2.88 -0.70
CA MET A 79 15.74 -2.16 -1.38
C MET A 79 14.90 -1.34 -0.40
N ALA A 80 14.46 -1.97 0.71
CA ALA A 80 13.71 -1.27 1.75
C ALA A 80 14.51 -0.09 2.34
N GLN A 81 15.81 -0.28 2.59
CA GLN A 81 16.69 0.77 3.10
C GLN A 81 16.79 1.95 2.13
N GLN A 82 16.96 1.68 0.83
CA GLN A 82 17.07 2.73 -0.19
C GLN A 82 15.78 3.56 -0.29
N ILE A 83 14.62 2.91 -0.19
CA ILE A 83 13.31 3.58 -0.09
C ILE A 83 13.24 4.47 1.16
N PHE A 84 13.57 3.92 2.33
CA PHE A 84 13.58 4.68 3.58
C PHE A 84 14.47 5.92 3.48
N MET A 85 15.71 5.74 3.03
CA MET A 85 16.67 6.84 2.90
C MET A 85 16.14 7.92 1.96
N HIS A 86 15.57 7.55 0.81
CA HIS A 86 15.04 8.52 -0.16
C HIS A 86 13.95 9.42 0.47
N PHE A 87 12.97 8.85 1.15
CA PHE A 87 11.85 9.62 1.72
C PHE A 87 12.18 10.34 3.03
N THR A 88 13.37 10.10 3.61
CA THR A 88 13.77 10.69 4.90
C THR A 88 14.93 11.68 4.82
N GLN A 89 15.52 11.89 3.63
CA GLN A 89 16.66 12.80 3.42
C GLN A 89 16.50 14.22 3.99
N GLN A 90 15.28 14.73 4.11
CA GLN A 90 14.97 16.10 4.51
C GLN A 90 13.97 16.17 5.67
N VAL A 91 13.83 15.09 6.44
CA VAL A 91 12.86 14.98 7.53
C VAL A 91 13.59 14.63 8.81
N GLU A 92 13.29 15.33 9.90
CA GLU A 92 13.77 14.97 11.23
C GLU A 92 12.89 13.85 11.81
N PHE A 93 13.52 12.86 12.43
CA PHE A 93 12.84 11.73 13.07
C PHE A 93 13.73 11.09 14.15
N ASP A 94 13.12 10.37 15.08
CA ASP A 94 13.77 9.50 16.06
C ASP A 94 14.15 8.16 15.40
N ALA A 95 15.44 8.00 15.10
CA ALA A 95 15.97 6.80 14.45
C ALA A 95 15.79 5.50 15.28
N SER A 96 15.56 5.59 16.60
CA SER A 96 15.32 4.41 17.44
C SER A 96 13.92 3.84 17.28
N ARG A 97 13.00 4.68 16.77
CA ARG A 97 11.58 4.35 16.56
C ARG A 97 11.17 4.42 15.10
N SER A 98 12.09 4.74 14.19
CA SER A 98 11.80 4.87 12.77
C SER A 98 12.44 3.75 11.97
N GLY A 99 11.90 3.49 10.79
CA GLY A 99 12.40 2.47 9.90
C GLY A 99 11.43 2.18 8.78
N VAL A 100 11.59 1.01 8.17
CA VAL A 100 10.79 0.57 7.04
C VAL A 100 10.24 -0.82 7.33
N GLU A 101 8.95 -0.95 7.17
CA GLU A 101 8.27 -2.23 7.09
C GLU A 101 8.21 -2.63 5.62
N TRP A 102 8.61 -3.84 5.27
CA TRP A 102 8.60 -4.31 3.89
C TRP A 102 8.05 -5.72 3.80
N TRP A 103 7.42 -6.02 2.66
CA TRP A 103 6.90 -7.35 2.37
C TRP A 103 6.79 -7.55 0.87
N VAL A 104 6.51 -8.80 0.51
CA VAL A 104 6.25 -9.20 -0.86
C VAL A 104 4.79 -9.53 -0.98
N GLN A 105 4.22 -9.20 -2.13
CA GLN A 105 2.88 -9.61 -2.47
C GLN A 105 2.85 -10.29 -3.83
N MET A 106 2.25 -11.46 -3.84
CA MET A 106 2.03 -12.27 -5.02
C MET A 106 0.52 -12.44 -5.21
N ARG A 107 0.03 -12.11 -6.40
CA ARG A 107 -1.38 -12.28 -6.79
C ARG A 107 -1.48 -12.87 -8.18
N LEU A 108 -2.49 -13.71 -8.42
CA LEU A 108 -2.88 -14.08 -9.78
C LEU A 108 -3.80 -12.98 -10.34
N GLY A 109 -3.69 -12.73 -11.64
CA GLY A 109 -4.70 -11.97 -12.36
C GLY A 109 -5.78 -12.93 -12.85
N GLY A 110 -7.03 -12.73 -12.42
CA GLY A 110 -8.19 -13.49 -12.93
C GLY A 110 -8.29 -14.94 -12.46
N ASP A 111 -9.35 -15.59 -12.95
CA ASP A 111 -9.89 -16.94 -12.73
C ASP A 111 -8.96 -18.11 -13.11
N GLY A 112 -7.66 -17.85 -13.24
CA GLY A 112 -6.66 -18.90 -13.44
C GLY A 112 -6.53 -19.79 -12.20
N GLU A 113 -6.58 -21.11 -12.42
CA GLU A 113 -6.30 -22.16 -11.42
C GLU A 113 -5.15 -21.74 -10.50
N ALA A 114 -5.43 -21.61 -9.20
CA ALA A 114 -4.46 -21.12 -8.25
C ALA A 114 -3.26 -22.08 -8.15
N GLU A 115 -2.08 -21.63 -8.60
CA GLU A 115 -0.81 -22.25 -8.21
C GLU A 115 -0.76 -22.34 -6.66
N PRO A 116 -0.39 -23.49 -6.08
CA PRO A 116 -0.34 -23.65 -4.62
C PRO A 116 0.48 -22.53 -3.96
N GLY A 117 -0.18 -21.70 -3.16
CA GLY A 117 0.44 -20.56 -2.47
C GLY A 117 0.24 -19.20 -3.12
N VAL A 118 -0.31 -19.10 -4.35
CA VAL A 118 -0.63 -17.81 -4.96
C VAL A 118 -2.12 -17.50 -4.81
N MET A 119 -2.46 -16.55 -3.93
CA MET A 119 -3.84 -16.10 -3.73
C MET A 119 -4.31 -15.33 -4.97
N GLY A 120 -5.25 -15.89 -5.72
CA GLY A 120 -5.93 -15.21 -6.82
C GLY A 120 -7.12 -14.44 -6.29
N GLU A 121 -6.94 -13.17 -5.93
CA GLU A 121 -8.02 -12.32 -5.42
C GLU A 121 -7.59 -10.85 -5.38
N ASP A 122 -8.57 -9.95 -5.37
CA ASP A 122 -8.38 -8.53 -5.12
C ASP A 122 -7.52 -8.29 -3.87
N ILE A 123 -6.76 -7.20 -3.90
CA ILE A 123 -6.35 -6.56 -2.66
C ILE A 123 -7.45 -5.55 -2.37
N THR A 124 -8.31 -5.92 -1.42
CA THR A 124 -9.41 -5.06 -0.97
C THR A 124 -8.88 -3.70 -0.57
N LEU A 125 -9.73 -2.68 -0.67
CA LEU A 125 -9.34 -1.34 -0.25
C LEU A 125 -9.11 -1.34 1.28
N HIS A 126 -7.94 -0.87 1.70
CA HIS A 126 -7.54 -0.81 3.10
C HIS A 126 -6.61 0.38 3.35
N TRP A 127 -6.39 0.68 4.63
CA TRP A 127 -5.28 1.49 5.08
C TRP A 127 -4.22 0.57 5.64
N ASP A 128 -2.98 0.78 5.22
CA ASP A 128 -1.85 0.22 5.94
C ASP A 128 -1.80 0.85 7.32
N LYS A 129 -1.71 0.01 8.33
CA LYS A 129 -1.76 0.44 9.72
C LYS A 129 -1.00 -0.52 10.62
N ASP A 130 -0.67 -0.05 11.81
CA ASP A 130 -0.24 -0.93 12.88
C ASP A 130 -1.44 -1.79 13.33
N GLU A 131 -1.52 -2.99 12.76
CA GLU A 131 -2.63 -3.93 12.99
C GLU A 131 -2.79 -4.26 14.48
N GLU A 132 -1.68 -4.43 15.20
CA GLU A 132 -1.73 -4.77 16.62
C GLU A 132 -2.17 -3.56 17.47
N LEU A 133 -1.80 -2.33 17.11
CA LEU A 133 -2.31 -1.15 17.80
C LEU A 133 -3.82 -0.97 17.60
N VAL A 134 -4.33 -1.23 16.39
CA VAL A 134 -5.76 -1.24 16.12
C VAL A 134 -6.46 -2.34 16.91
N ASN A 135 -5.93 -3.57 16.91
CA ASN A 135 -6.52 -4.69 17.62
C ASN A 135 -6.55 -4.50 19.14
N THR A 136 -5.55 -3.82 19.70
CA THR A 136 -5.41 -3.68 21.16
C THR A 136 -6.19 -2.51 21.74
N ILE A 137 -6.17 -1.37 21.04
CA ILE A 137 -6.72 -0.09 21.53
C ILE A 137 -7.54 0.70 20.48
N GLY A 138 -7.78 0.15 19.28
CA GLY A 138 -8.65 0.76 18.25
C GLY A 138 -8.07 2.00 17.58
N THR A 139 -6.76 2.24 17.68
CA THR A 139 -6.10 3.43 17.15
C THR A 139 -5.41 3.14 15.83
N HIS A 140 -5.75 3.88 14.78
CA HIS A 140 -5.08 3.81 13.48
C HIS A 140 -3.79 4.62 13.52
N MET A 141 -2.66 3.93 13.61
CA MET A 141 -1.36 4.49 13.24
C MET A 141 -1.02 4.02 11.83
N THR A 142 -0.67 4.94 10.94
CA THR A 142 -0.41 4.66 9.52
C THR A 142 1.02 5.04 9.17
N PRO A 143 1.60 4.44 8.12
CA PRO A 143 2.93 4.81 7.68
C PRO A 143 2.98 6.25 7.18
N TYR A 144 4.17 6.82 7.21
CA TYR A 144 4.43 8.12 6.62
C TYR A 144 4.35 8.07 5.09
N VAL A 145 4.87 6.98 4.49
CA VAL A 145 4.83 6.73 3.04
C VAL A 145 4.45 5.29 2.79
N GLY A 146 3.49 5.07 1.89
CA GLY A 146 3.26 3.77 1.27
C GLY A 146 3.96 3.69 -0.09
N THR A 147 4.59 2.55 -0.39
CA THR A 147 5.22 2.31 -1.69
C THR A 147 4.87 0.95 -2.29
N VAL A 148 4.79 0.90 -3.62
CA VAL A 148 4.61 -0.34 -4.38
C VAL A 148 5.58 -0.36 -5.54
N THR A 149 6.48 -1.33 -5.55
CA THR A 149 7.42 -1.57 -6.64
C THR A 149 7.00 -2.82 -7.42
N TYR A 150 6.76 -2.68 -8.71
CA TYR A 150 6.34 -3.76 -9.59
C TYR A 150 7.55 -4.53 -10.12
N LEU A 151 7.51 -5.87 -9.98
CA LEU A 151 8.51 -6.78 -10.54
C LEU A 151 8.02 -7.49 -11.81
N THR A 152 6.71 -7.45 -12.06
CA THR A 152 6.08 -7.96 -13.28
C THR A 152 5.18 -6.90 -13.93
N ASN A 153 4.88 -7.09 -15.21
CA ASN A 153 4.03 -6.20 -16.01
C ASN A 153 2.54 -6.59 -15.92
N TYR A 154 2.12 -7.38 -14.93
CA TYR A 154 0.82 -8.07 -14.97
C TYR A 154 0.01 -7.90 -13.69
N GLY A 155 -1.31 -8.14 -13.81
CA GLY A 155 -2.29 -8.11 -12.72
C GLY A 155 -2.93 -6.75 -12.47
N ALA A 156 -3.50 -6.57 -11.27
CA ALA A 156 -4.22 -5.36 -10.88
C ALA A 156 -3.29 -4.17 -10.65
N PRO A 157 -3.56 -2.99 -11.25
CA PRO A 157 -2.88 -1.77 -10.85
C PRO A 157 -3.25 -1.40 -9.42
N THR A 158 -2.30 -0.80 -8.70
CA THR A 158 -2.62 -0.21 -7.40
C THR A 158 -3.44 1.06 -7.61
N VAL A 159 -4.56 1.14 -6.91
CA VAL A 159 -5.47 2.28 -6.88
C VAL A 159 -5.29 2.96 -5.53
N VAL A 160 -4.97 4.26 -5.53
CA VAL A 160 -4.84 5.07 -4.31
C VAL A 160 -5.95 6.11 -4.31
N LEU A 161 -6.73 6.13 -3.24
CA LEU A 161 -7.88 6.99 -3.05
C LEU A 161 -7.54 8.08 -2.02
N ASN A 162 -7.89 9.31 -2.33
CA ASN A 162 -7.81 10.50 -1.50
C ASN A 162 -8.80 10.45 -0.32
N LYS A 163 -8.62 9.44 0.54
CA LYS A 163 -9.36 9.23 1.78
C LYS A 163 -8.36 8.78 2.84
N ALA A 164 -8.06 9.68 3.76
CA ALA A 164 -7.18 9.39 4.88
C ALA A 164 -7.83 8.40 5.85
N ALA A 165 -7.01 7.59 6.52
CA ALA A 165 -7.45 6.72 7.60
C ALA A 165 -8.13 7.55 8.69
N PRO A 166 -9.29 7.11 9.21
CA PRO A 166 -9.86 7.74 10.39
C PRO A 166 -8.96 7.48 11.59
N LYS A 167 -9.05 8.32 12.64
CA LYS A 167 -8.22 8.13 13.86
C LYS A 167 -8.64 6.89 14.65
N GLN A 168 -9.94 6.61 14.63
CA GLN A 168 -10.58 5.44 15.24
C GLN A 168 -11.23 4.63 14.13
N ALA A 169 -11.33 3.31 14.29
CA ALA A 169 -12.04 2.48 13.33
C ALA A 169 -13.51 2.92 13.24
N GLU A 170 -13.93 3.43 12.08
CA GLU A 170 -15.27 3.89 11.79
C GLU A 170 -15.62 3.64 10.30
N ASP A 171 -16.91 3.68 9.98
CA ASP A 171 -17.40 3.51 8.61
C ASP A 171 -17.02 4.68 7.70
N VAL A 172 -16.82 4.39 6.41
CA VAL A 172 -16.13 5.30 5.48
C VAL A 172 -17.01 5.67 4.28
N GLU A 173 -17.32 6.97 4.17
CA GLU A 173 -18.07 7.55 3.03
C GLU A 173 -17.16 8.38 2.10
N GLY A 174 -17.34 8.27 0.78
CA GLY A 174 -16.82 9.25 -0.20
C GLY A 174 -15.31 9.23 -0.47
N CYS A 175 -14.84 8.93 -1.69
CA CYS A 175 -13.45 9.19 -2.11
C CYS A 175 -13.26 9.34 -3.63
N TYR A 176 -12.09 9.89 -4.02
CA TYR A 176 -11.57 10.03 -5.40
C TYR A 176 -10.18 9.41 -5.46
N GLY A 177 -9.68 8.92 -6.60
CA GLY A 177 -8.34 8.33 -6.61
C GLY A 177 -7.59 8.34 -7.93
N SER A 178 -6.37 7.82 -7.88
CA SER A 178 -5.42 7.69 -8.98
C SER A 178 -4.91 6.26 -9.08
N SER A 179 -4.69 5.80 -10.31
CA SER A 179 -3.99 4.55 -10.61
C SER A 179 -3.05 4.76 -11.80
N ARG A 180 -2.05 3.89 -11.94
CA ARG A 180 -1.08 3.93 -13.04
C ARG A 180 -0.85 2.54 -13.62
N HIS A 181 -0.41 2.51 -14.88
CA HIS A 181 -0.07 1.28 -15.59
C HIS A 181 1.06 0.51 -14.89
N LEU A 182 1.04 -0.81 -15.08
CA LEU A 182 1.97 -1.74 -14.48
C LEU A 182 3.18 -1.93 -15.38
N ASP A 183 4.32 -1.41 -14.96
CA ASP A 183 5.59 -1.66 -15.64
C ASP A 183 6.57 -2.25 -14.62
N ALA A 184 7.21 -3.37 -14.95
CA ALA A 184 8.25 -3.94 -14.13
C ALA A 184 9.40 -2.93 -13.99
N GLY A 185 9.93 -2.84 -12.77
CA GLY A 185 10.93 -1.83 -12.41
C GLY A 185 10.33 -0.49 -12.00
N LYS A 186 9.01 -0.27 -12.17
CA LYS A 186 8.32 0.94 -11.72
C LYS A 186 8.05 0.89 -10.23
N SER A 187 8.23 2.02 -9.57
CA SER A 187 7.80 2.23 -8.18
C SER A 187 6.82 3.37 -8.10
N ILE A 188 5.75 3.17 -7.33
CA ILE A 188 4.84 4.24 -6.94
C ILE A 188 4.98 4.54 -5.45
N ALA A 189 4.79 5.80 -5.09
CA ALA A 189 4.78 6.25 -3.71
C ALA A 189 3.62 7.20 -3.47
N PHE A 190 3.02 7.09 -2.29
CA PHE A 190 1.86 7.88 -1.88
C PHE A 190 1.87 8.12 -0.37
N ASP A 191 1.07 9.08 0.07
CA ASP A 191 0.83 9.35 1.49
C ASP A 191 0.26 8.09 2.16
N GLY A 192 0.98 7.55 3.14
CA GLY A 192 0.65 6.28 3.79
C GLY A 192 -0.70 6.28 4.53
N ARG A 193 -1.31 7.46 4.72
CA ARG A 193 -2.66 7.59 5.30
C ARG A 193 -3.77 7.25 4.30
N LEU A 194 -3.49 7.17 3.01
CA LEU A 194 -4.51 7.07 1.97
C LEU A 194 -5.05 5.64 1.81
N LEU A 195 -6.37 5.53 1.61
CA LEU A 195 -7.07 4.29 1.30
C LEU A 195 -6.59 3.76 -0.06
N HIS A 196 -6.21 2.49 -0.14
CA HIS A 196 -5.66 1.94 -1.38
C HIS A 196 -5.88 0.44 -1.49
N GLY A 197 -5.67 -0.10 -2.68
CA GLY A 197 -5.78 -1.54 -2.96
C GLY A 197 -5.40 -1.84 -4.41
N ALA A 198 -5.58 -3.08 -4.85
CA ALA A 198 -5.45 -3.44 -6.26
C ALA A 198 -6.63 -4.31 -6.66
N LEU A 199 -7.46 -3.74 -7.53
CA LEU A 199 -8.78 -4.28 -7.85
C LEU A 199 -8.72 -4.91 -9.25
N THR A 200 -9.03 -6.20 -9.33
CA THR A 200 -8.98 -7.00 -10.56
C THR A 200 -9.98 -6.53 -11.62
N GLY A 201 -11.04 -5.82 -11.21
CA GLY A 201 -11.97 -5.13 -12.11
C GLY A 201 -11.30 -4.11 -13.05
N PHE A 202 -10.04 -3.72 -12.81
CA PHE A 202 -9.25 -2.86 -13.71
C PHE A 202 -8.38 -3.59 -14.71
N ILE A 203 -8.31 -4.92 -14.64
CA ILE A 203 -7.37 -5.70 -15.45
C ILE A 203 -8.01 -6.05 -16.79
N GLN A 204 -7.27 -5.83 -17.87
CA GLN A 204 -7.64 -6.36 -19.20
C GLN A 204 -7.26 -7.85 -19.25
N PRO A 205 -8.04 -8.74 -19.91
CA PRO A 205 -7.79 -10.19 -19.90
C PRO A 205 -6.34 -10.61 -20.23
N GLU A 206 -5.66 -9.89 -21.12
CA GLU A 206 -4.26 -10.11 -21.49
C GLU A 206 -3.25 -9.90 -20.35
N MET A 207 -3.65 -9.19 -19.30
CA MET A 207 -2.85 -8.88 -18.12
C MET A 207 -3.13 -9.87 -16.96
N TRP A 208 -3.92 -10.93 -17.21
CA TRP A 208 -4.24 -12.01 -16.25
C TRP A 208 -3.06 -12.97 -16.07
N GLN A 209 -1.99 -12.46 -15.45
CA GLN A 209 -0.84 -13.26 -15.07
C GLN A 209 -0.38 -12.88 -13.67
N ARG A 210 0.66 -13.56 -13.17
CA ARG A 210 1.21 -13.36 -11.83
C ARG A 210 1.73 -11.93 -11.65
N ARG A 211 1.09 -11.20 -10.74
CA ARG A 211 1.54 -9.92 -10.21
C ARG A 211 2.50 -10.16 -9.06
N VAL A 212 3.72 -9.65 -9.18
CA VAL A 212 4.69 -9.67 -8.09
C VAL A 212 5.07 -8.23 -7.76
N THR A 213 4.86 -7.84 -6.52
CA THR A 213 5.25 -6.52 -6.02
C THR A 213 6.05 -6.62 -4.74
N PHE A 214 7.05 -5.75 -4.64
CA PHE A 214 7.76 -5.44 -3.41
C PHE A 214 7.14 -4.19 -2.81
N LEU A 215 6.67 -4.27 -1.56
CA LEU A 215 6.06 -3.17 -0.85
C LEU A 215 6.95 -2.74 0.30
N ALA A 216 6.98 -1.44 0.55
CA ALA A 216 7.72 -0.89 1.67
C ALA A 216 7.01 0.35 2.22
N ASN A 217 6.72 0.31 3.51
CA ASN A 217 6.11 1.38 4.27
C ASN A 217 7.16 2.07 5.11
N VAL A 218 7.31 3.37 4.91
CA VAL A 218 8.23 4.22 5.68
C VAL A 218 7.49 4.67 6.94
N TRP A 219 8.06 4.36 8.10
CA TRP A 219 7.50 4.72 9.39
C TRP A 219 8.45 5.67 10.12
N LEU A 220 7.91 6.81 10.58
CA LEU A 220 8.64 7.80 11.36
C LEU A 220 8.08 7.84 12.78
N ASP A 221 8.99 7.89 13.75
CA ASP A 221 8.69 7.96 15.18
C ASP A 221 7.78 6.85 15.71
N HIS A 222 7.52 5.82 14.92
CA HIS A 222 6.69 4.67 15.25
C HIS A 222 7.24 3.41 14.60
N ARG A 223 7.39 2.34 15.38
CA ARG A 223 7.66 1.01 14.86
C ARG A 223 6.37 0.21 15.02
N PRO A 224 5.78 -0.31 13.93
CA PRO A 224 4.63 -1.20 14.00
C PRO A 224 4.88 -2.35 14.98
N LEU A 225 3.90 -2.58 15.85
CA LEU A 225 3.94 -3.65 16.82
C LEU A 225 3.92 -5.01 16.11
N GLN A 226 4.61 -5.99 16.71
CA GLN A 226 4.74 -7.36 16.20
C GLN A 226 5.42 -7.53 14.83
N VAL A 227 5.90 -6.45 14.19
CA VAL A 227 6.69 -6.55 12.96
C VAL A 227 8.18 -6.76 13.31
N ASN A 228 8.72 -7.89 12.87
CA ASN A 228 10.07 -8.34 13.17
C ASN A 228 10.96 -8.35 11.94
N ARG A 229 12.27 -8.34 12.15
CA ARG A 229 13.25 -8.52 11.07
C ARG A 229 13.06 -9.87 10.38
N PHE A 230 13.35 -9.95 9.08
CA PHE A 230 13.34 -11.23 8.36
C PHE A 230 14.26 -12.25 9.07
N PRO A 231 13.84 -13.53 9.22
CA PRO A 231 14.59 -14.52 9.98
C PRO A 231 16.00 -14.72 9.45
N GLN A 232 16.99 -14.64 10.36
CA GLN A 232 18.41 -14.70 10.00
C GLN A 232 18.78 -16.03 9.35
N GLU A 233 18.20 -17.11 9.86
CA GLU A 233 18.35 -18.48 9.40
C GLU A 233 17.82 -18.70 7.99
N LEU A 234 16.95 -17.83 7.46
CA LEU A 234 16.40 -17.97 6.11
C LEU A 234 17.17 -17.15 5.06
N LEU A 235 18.07 -16.25 5.46
CA LEU A 235 18.79 -15.36 4.52
C LEU A 235 19.62 -16.12 3.48
N HIS A 236 20.16 -17.29 3.85
CA HIS A 236 20.94 -18.14 2.94
C HIS A 236 20.12 -18.68 1.75
N ARG A 237 18.79 -18.54 1.79
CA ARG A 237 17.91 -18.92 0.70
C ARG A 237 17.90 -17.90 -0.41
N PHE A 238 18.27 -16.64 -0.16
CA PHE A 238 18.27 -15.60 -1.20
C PHE A 238 19.46 -15.76 -2.15
N ALA A 239 19.18 -15.62 -3.44
CA ALA A 239 20.13 -15.83 -4.52
C ALA A 239 20.78 -14.53 -5.02
N VAL A 240 20.14 -13.38 -4.79
CA VAL A 240 20.61 -12.08 -5.26
C VAL A 240 21.51 -11.43 -4.23
N SER A 241 22.72 -11.05 -4.66
CA SER A 241 23.64 -10.27 -3.83
C SER A 241 23.13 -8.83 -3.67
N MET A 242 23.46 -8.20 -2.56
CA MET A 242 23.14 -6.79 -2.32
C MET A 242 23.74 -5.88 -3.41
N ASP A 243 24.91 -6.21 -3.96
CA ASP A 243 25.59 -5.39 -4.96
C ASP A 243 24.93 -5.44 -6.35
N GLU A 244 24.03 -6.40 -6.58
CA GLU A 244 23.32 -6.57 -7.85
C GLU A 244 22.04 -5.73 -7.93
N ILE A 245 21.59 -5.14 -6.81
CA ILE A 245 20.42 -4.28 -6.79
C ILE A 245 20.82 -2.82 -6.61
N GLU A 246 20.36 -2.00 -7.56
CA GLU A 246 20.34 -0.55 -7.49
C GLU A 246 18.90 -0.05 -7.56
N PHE A 247 18.43 0.52 -6.44
CA PHE A 247 17.15 1.21 -6.37
C PHE A 247 17.37 2.73 -6.41
N ASP A 248 16.80 3.37 -7.42
CA ASP A 248 16.98 4.78 -7.74
C ASP A 248 15.63 5.46 -7.97
N LEU A 249 15.03 5.95 -6.89
CA LEU A 249 13.80 6.75 -6.93
C LEU A 249 13.99 8.17 -7.49
N SER A 250 15.22 8.54 -7.89
CA SER A 250 15.47 9.82 -8.58
C SER A 250 15.34 9.70 -10.10
N ALA A 251 15.19 8.49 -10.64
CA ALA A 251 14.89 8.24 -12.04
C ALA A 251 13.52 8.80 -12.45
N GLU A 252 13.35 9.14 -13.73
CA GLU A 252 12.19 9.78 -14.38
C GLU A 252 10.92 9.83 -13.52
N GLU A 253 10.85 10.88 -12.69
CA GLU A 253 9.77 11.05 -11.74
C GLU A 253 8.62 11.83 -12.39
N GLU A 254 7.50 11.15 -12.61
CA GLU A 254 6.25 11.81 -12.93
C GLU A 254 5.48 12.09 -11.63
N ILE A 255 5.33 13.38 -11.31
CA ILE A 255 4.60 13.83 -10.12
C ILE A 255 3.16 14.13 -10.53
N LEU A 256 2.22 13.32 -10.03
CA LEU A 256 0.80 13.67 -10.07
C LEU A 256 0.41 14.31 -8.74
N SER A 257 -0.02 15.57 -8.79
CA SER A 257 -0.66 16.19 -7.65
C SER A 257 -2.05 15.59 -7.46
N VAL A 258 -2.20 14.69 -6.49
CA VAL A 258 -3.51 14.34 -5.94
C VAL A 258 -3.82 15.39 -4.88
N SER A 259 -4.49 16.46 -5.26
CA SER A 259 -4.84 17.51 -4.30
C SER A 259 -5.95 17.01 -3.37
N ILE A 260 -5.68 17.00 -2.07
CA ILE A 260 -6.70 16.95 -1.03
C ILE A 260 -7.46 18.29 -1.08
N GLN A 261 -8.37 18.46 -2.05
CA GLN A 261 -9.28 19.60 -2.07
C GLN A 261 -10.69 19.12 -1.74
N ASP A 262 -11.27 19.83 -0.78
CA ASP A 262 -12.53 19.56 -0.10
C ASP A 262 -13.76 19.43 -1.01
N ARG A 263 -14.70 18.63 -0.49
CA ARG A 263 -16.13 18.46 -0.85
C ARG A 263 -16.42 17.74 -2.18
N ALA A 264 -16.61 16.42 -2.06
CA ALA A 264 -17.66 15.78 -2.83
C ALA A 264 -19.02 16.41 -2.44
N THR A 265 -19.71 17.04 -3.39
CA THR A 265 -21.12 17.37 -3.22
C THR A 265 -21.94 16.10 -3.43
N MET A 266 -22.55 15.57 -2.36
CA MET A 266 -23.58 14.54 -2.50
C MET A 266 -24.78 15.10 -3.26
N GLY A 267 -25.24 14.37 -4.28
CA GLY A 267 -26.64 14.49 -4.72
C GLY A 267 -27.57 13.93 -3.62
N PRO A 268 -28.85 14.33 -3.59
CA PRO A 268 -29.77 13.90 -2.54
C PRO A 268 -29.92 12.37 -2.51
N TRP A 269 -29.90 11.83 -1.30
CA TRP A 269 -30.17 10.43 -0.98
C TRP A 269 -31.52 9.99 -1.56
N PRO A 270 -31.62 8.82 -2.24
CA PRO A 270 -32.91 8.18 -2.44
C PRO A 270 -33.39 7.70 -1.08
N SER A 271 -34.53 8.22 -0.63
CA SER A 271 -35.21 7.79 0.59
C SER A 271 -35.46 6.29 0.57
N SER A 272 -34.99 5.62 1.62
CA SER A 272 -35.11 4.19 1.88
C SER A 272 -36.56 3.77 2.08
N ASP A 273 -37.09 2.96 1.16
CA ASP A 273 -38.20 2.05 1.46
C ASP A 273 -37.67 0.61 1.44
N GLY A 274 -37.42 0.08 2.64
CA GLY A 274 -37.55 -1.33 2.98
C GLY A 274 -36.45 -2.32 2.54
N GLY A 275 -35.56 -2.64 3.49
CA GLY A 275 -35.22 -4.05 3.77
C GLY A 275 -34.12 -4.74 2.96
N SER A 276 -33.15 -4.04 2.38
CA SER A 276 -31.95 -4.66 1.79
C SER A 276 -30.69 -4.25 2.53
N GLN A 277 -29.69 -5.15 2.57
CA GLN A 277 -28.32 -4.85 2.99
C GLN A 277 -27.90 -3.46 2.49
N ASP A 278 -27.43 -2.59 3.41
CA ASP A 278 -27.00 -1.23 3.10
C ASP A 278 -25.77 -1.29 2.18
N THR A 279 -26.03 -1.21 0.88
CA THR A 279 -25.01 -1.18 -0.16
C THR A 279 -24.85 0.26 -0.61
N SER A 280 -23.77 0.88 -0.16
CA SER A 280 -23.42 2.23 -0.59
C SER A 280 -22.57 2.16 -1.85
N THR A 281 -22.92 2.96 -2.85
CA THR A 281 -22.19 3.03 -4.12
C THR A 281 -21.41 4.32 -4.17
N LEU A 282 -20.08 4.21 -4.16
CA LEU A 282 -19.20 5.34 -4.37
C LEU A 282 -18.84 5.47 -5.84
N SER A 283 -19.06 6.64 -6.45
CA SER A 283 -18.61 6.91 -7.81
C SER A 283 -17.38 7.83 -7.84
N SER A 284 -16.36 7.42 -8.59
CA SER A 284 -15.08 8.10 -8.76
C SER A 284 -14.76 8.24 -10.24
N ARG A 285 -14.24 9.42 -10.64
CA ARG A 285 -13.67 9.64 -11.97
C ARG A 285 -12.16 9.82 -11.83
N PHE A 286 -11.39 9.05 -12.59
CA PHE A 286 -9.93 9.10 -12.57
C PHE A 286 -9.41 9.15 -14.01
N ARG A 287 -8.16 9.60 -14.17
CA ARG A 287 -7.46 9.60 -15.46
C ARG A 287 -6.34 8.57 -15.42
N VAL A 288 -6.38 7.61 -16.33
CA VAL A 288 -5.28 6.67 -16.61
C VAL A 288 -4.79 7.00 -18.02
N ASP A 289 -3.51 7.34 -18.16
CA ASP A 289 -2.88 7.65 -19.46
C ASP A 289 -3.66 8.68 -20.30
N GLY A 290 -4.19 9.70 -19.63
CA GLY A 290 -4.96 10.77 -20.25
C GLY A 290 -6.43 10.43 -20.54
N ARG A 291 -6.84 9.16 -20.45
CA ARG A 291 -8.23 8.69 -20.65
C ARG A 291 -9.04 8.78 -19.36
N HIS A 292 -10.29 9.21 -19.47
CA HIS A 292 -11.21 9.27 -18.33
C HIS A 292 -11.81 7.89 -18.07
N HIS A 293 -11.67 7.41 -16.85
CA HIS A 293 -12.31 6.19 -16.37
C HIS A 293 -13.27 6.54 -15.25
N HIS A 294 -14.43 5.88 -15.26
CA HIS A 294 -15.44 5.99 -14.22
C HIS A 294 -15.50 4.67 -13.47
N VAL A 295 -15.37 4.74 -12.15
CA VAL A 295 -15.45 3.59 -11.25
C VAL A 295 -16.54 3.81 -10.27
N GLN A 296 -17.34 2.78 -10.11
CA GLN A 296 -18.16 2.66 -8.94
C GLN A 296 -17.53 1.60 -8.04
N VAL A 297 -17.11 2.03 -6.85
CA VAL A 297 -16.76 1.11 -5.76
C VAL A 297 -18.04 0.92 -4.96
N ARG A 298 -18.55 -0.30 -4.90
CA ARG A 298 -19.62 -0.64 -3.97
C ARG A 298 -19.00 -1.14 -2.67
N TYR A 299 -19.55 -0.73 -1.55
CA TYR A 299 -19.21 -1.30 -0.26
C TYR A 299 -20.47 -1.71 0.49
N SER A 300 -20.35 -2.80 1.24
CA SER A 300 -21.33 -3.23 2.23
C SER A 300 -20.62 -3.43 3.57
N CYS A 301 -21.15 -2.78 4.61
CA CYS A 301 -20.80 -3.13 5.98
C CYS A 301 -21.68 -4.32 6.38
N ALA A 302 -21.06 -5.46 6.67
CA ALA A 302 -21.75 -6.53 7.36
C ALA A 302 -21.71 -6.22 8.86
N GLU A 303 -22.87 -6.20 9.53
CA GLU A 303 -22.93 -6.03 10.98
C GLU A 303 -22.02 -7.07 11.66
N GLY A 304 -21.04 -6.59 12.45
CA GLY A 304 -20.27 -7.43 13.37
C GLY A 304 -18.91 -7.94 12.89
N PHE A 305 -18.36 -7.44 11.79
CA PHE A 305 -16.95 -7.68 11.41
C PHE A 305 -16.28 -6.37 10.98
N ASP A 306 -15.07 -6.10 11.49
CA ASP A 306 -14.20 -4.94 11.17
C ASP A 306 -13.71 -4.91 9.69
N ALA A 307 -14.37 -5.64 8.79
CA ALA A 307 -14.01 -5.77 7.39
C ALA A 307 -15.12 -5.17 6.51
N CYS A 308 -14.92 -3.95 6.04
CA CYS A 308 -15.65 -3.43 4.89
C CYS A 308 -15.26 -4.23 3.64
N ASN A 309 -16.21 -4.93 3.02
CA ASN A 309 -15.95 -5.58 1.74
C ASN A 309 -16.14 -4.55 0.62
N PHE A 310 -15.04 -4.22 -0.07
CA PHE A 310 -15.05 -3.34 -1.23
C PHE A 310 -14.93 -4.16 -2.51
N SER A 311 -15.88 -3.99 -3.43
CA SER A 311 -15.76 -4.51 -4.79
C SER A 311 -15.81 -3.37 -5.81
N GLY A 312 -14.91 -3.40 -6.78
CA GLY A 312 -14.83 -2.39 -7.84
C GLY A 312 -15.41 -2.90 -9.14
N GLU A 313 -16.41 -2.20 -9.70
CA GLU A 313 -16.89 -2.44 -11.06
C GLU A 313 -16.37 -1.32 -11.98
N LYS A 314 -15.70 -1.71 -13.08
CA LYS A 314 -15.28 -0.78 -14.14
C LYS A 314 -16.48 -0.51 -15.05
N PHE A 315 -16.86 0.75 -15.19
CA PHE A 315 -17.86 1.17 -16.17
C PHE A 315 -17.15 1.91 -17.31
N GLU A 316 -17.08 1.28 -18.48
CA GLU A 316 -16.72 1.98 -19.71
C GLU A 316 -17.96 2.70 -20.22
N ASN A 317 -18.08 3.99 -19.93
CA ASN A 317 -19.04 4.82 -20.66
C ASN A 317 -18.51 4.99 -22.09
N GLY A 318 -19.14 4.29 -23.04
CA GLY A 318 -19.08 4.66 -24.44
C GLY A 318 -19.62 6.07 -24.60
N PHE A 319 -18.75 7.00 -24.99
CA PHE A 319 -19.15 8.23 -25.67
C PHE A 319 -18.90 8.05 -27.16
#